data_AF-R9MHK7-F1
#
_entry.id   AF-R9MHK7-F1
#
_cell.length_a   1.000
_cell.length_b   1.000
_cell.length_c   1.000
_cell.angle_alpha   90.00
_cell.angle_beta   90.00
_cell.angle_gamma   90.00
#
_symmetry.space_group_name_H-M   'P 1'
#
loop_
_entity.id
_entity.type
_entity.pdbx_description
1 polymer ?
#
loop_
_entity_poly.entity_id
_entity_poly.type
_entity_poly.pdbx_seq_one_letter_code
_entity_poly.pdbx_strand_id
1 'polypeptide(L)'
;MTHSIYLYIFVAAAVSCLIRVLPLTLIRGKIKNQFIRSFLYYVPYVTLAVMTFPAIIAAPQIPIAGILALVAGIIASWKGMNMLGIAALCCAVVFVCEAVMPYLA
;
A
#
# COMPACT_ATOMS: atom_id res chain seq x y z
N MET A 1 -32.07 18.03 -17.95
CA MET A 1 -31.25 16.87 -17.54
C MET A 1 -30.31 17.28 -16.41
N THR A 2 -30.88 17.66 -15.26
CA THR A 2 -30.13 18.06 -14.05
C THR A 2 -29.68 16.80 -13.33
N HIS A 3 -28.64 16.17 -13.87
CA HIS A 3 -27.98 15.06 -13.22
C HIS A 3 -27.49 15.54 -11.85
N SER A 4 -28.08 14.95 -10.83
CA SER A 4 -27.91 15.24 -9.43
C SER A 4 -26.51 14.83 -8.98
N ILE A 5 -25.50 15.64 -9.34
CA ILE A 5 -24.10 15.54 -8.91
C ILE A 5 -24.03 15.44 -7.38
N TYR A 6 -24.89 16.20 -6.68
CA TYR A 6 -25.04 16.09 -5.23
C TYR A 6 -25.51 14.71 -4.75
N LEU A 7 -26.43 14.05 -5.46
CA LEU A 7 -26.81 12.66 -5.13
C LEU A 7 -25.67 11.69 -5.41
N TYR A 8 -24.92 11.87 -6.49
CA TYR A 8 -23.76 11.02 -6.78
C TYR A 8 -22.67 11.15 -5.71
N ILE A 9 -22.37 12.37 -5.25
CA ILE A 9 -21.41 12.60 -4.17
C ILE A 9 -21.91 11.99 -2.86
N PHE A 10 -23.20 12.14 -2.55
CA PHE A 10 -23.79 11.58 -1.34
C PHE A 10 -23.80 10.04 -1.36
N VAL A 11 -24.17 9.43 -2.50
CA VAL A 11 -24.15 7.98 -2.68
C VAL A 11 -22.72 7.44 -2.66
N ALA A 12 -21.76 8.12 -3.31
CA ALA A 12 -20.36 7.72 -3.25
C ALA A 12 -19.82 7.76 -1.81
N ALA A 13 -20.09 8.84 -1.07
CA ALA A 13 -19.71 8.95 0.34
C ALA A 13 -20.38 7.87 1.20
N ALA A 14 -21.68 7.64 1.01
CA ALA A 14 -22.45 6.62 1.74
C ALA A 14 -21.92 5.22 1.48
N VAL A 15 -21.69 4.85 0.20
CA VAL A 15 -21.19 3.52 -0.17
C VAL A 15 -19.76 3.30 0.32
N SER A 16 -18.87 4.28 0.19
CA SER A 16 -17.50 4.19 0.71
C SER A 16 -17.45 4.10 2.23
N CYS A 17 -18.29 4.85 2.95
CA CYS A 17 -18.40 4.71 4.40
C CYS A 17 -19.00 3.35 4.78
N LEU A 18 -20.05 2.90 4.08
CA LEU A 18 -20.70 1.65 4.41
C LEU A 18 -19.76 0.45 4.24
N ILE A 19 -19.03 0.34 3.13
CA ILE A 19 -18.06 -0.75 2.90
C ILE A 19 -16.91 -0.73 3.93
N ARG A 20 -16.58 0.43 4.51
CA ARG A 20 -15.53 0.57 5.53
C ARG A 20 -16.03 0.25 6.94
N VAL A 21 -17.28 0.61 7.23
CA VAL A 21 -17.90 0.41 8.54
C VAL A 21 -18.45 -1.02 8.67
N LEU A 22 -19.01 -1.59 7.59
CA LEU A 22 -19.57 -2.95 7.55
C LEU A 22 -18.60 -4.04 8.04
N PRO A 23 -17.32 -4.11 7.61
CA PRO A 23 -16.39 -5.10 8.14
C PRO A 23 -16.08 -4.84 9.62
N LEU A 24 -15.95 -3.58 10.04
CA LEU A 24 -15.63 -3.22 11.42
C LEU A 24 -16.80 -3.43 12.40
N THR A 25 -18.05 -3.31 11.93
CA THR A 25 -19.25 -3.51 12.76
C THR A 25 -19.71 -4.96 12.82
N LEU A 26 -19.52 -5.75 11.75
CA LEU A 26 -19.93 -7.15 11.71
C LEU A 26 -18.94 -8.08 12.43
N ILE A 27 -17.65 -7.71 12.49
CA ILE A 27 -16.57 -8.47 13.19
C ILE A 27 -16.51 -8.13 14.70
N ARG A 28 -17.50 -7.40 15.24
CA ARG A 28 -17.59 -7.08 16.68
C ARG A 28 -18.10 -8.24 17.55
N GLY A 29 -18.61 -9.31 16.94
CA GLY A 29 -18.95 -10.54 17.67
C GLY A 29 -17.69 -11.27 18.12
N LYS A 30 -17.60 -11.66 19.40
CA LYS A 30 -16.47 -12.44 19.95
C LYS A 30 -16.27 -13.75 19.17
N ILE A 31 -15.47 -13.74 18.11
CA ILE A 31 -15.01 -14.96 17.46
C ILE A 31 -14.06 -15.64 18.43
N LYS A 32 -14.54 -16.68 19.11
CA LYS A 32 -13.79 -17.48 20.09
C LYS A 32 -12.63 -18.26 19.46
N ASN A 33 -12.60 -18.37 18.12
CA ASN A 33 -11.58 -19.11 17.37
C ASN A 33 -10.54 -18.18 16.73
N GLN A 34 -9.28 -18.30 17.17
CA GLN A 34 -8.13 -17.51 16.71
C GLN A 34 -7.88 -17.64 15.20
N PHE A 35 -8.25 -18.77 14.59
CA PHE A 35 -7.98 -19.05 13.17
C PHE A 35 -8.75 -18.13 12.21
N ILE A 36 -10.06 -17.95 12.44
CA ILE A 36 -10.91 -17.12 11.57
C ILE A 36 -10.59 -15.64 11.75
N ARG A 37 -10.26 -15.21 12.98
CA ARG A 37 -9.85 -13.84 13.28
C ARG A 37 -8.51 -13.49 12.63
N SER A 38 -7.53 -14.39 12.70
CA SER A 38 -6.26 -14.21 11.98
C SER A 38 -6.50 -14.15 10.48
N PHE A 39 -7.26 -15.10 9.91
CA PHE A 39 -7.50 -15.12 8.46
C PHE A 39 -8.13 -13.82 7.95
N LEU A 40 -9.21 -13.35 8.57
CA LEU A 40 -9.91 -12.14 8.12
C LEU A 40 -9.09 -10.86 8.34
N TYR A 41 -8.20 -10.84 9.34
CA TYR A 41 -7.26 -9.75 9.53
C TYR A 41 -6.13 -9.78 8.50
N TYR A 42 -5.56 -10.93 8.16
CA TYR A 42 -4.41 -11.02 7.25
C TYR A 42 -4.79 -10.85 5.77
N VAL A 43 -5.98 -11.30 5.33
CA VAL A 43 -6.42 -11.19 3.92
C VAL A 43 -6.25 -9.78 3.33
N PRO A 44 -6.81 -8.70 3.91
CA PRO A 44 -6.69 -7.36 3.33
C PRO A 44 -5.26 -6.80 3.33
N TYR A 45 -4.43 -7.18 4.31
CA TYR A 45 -3.02 -6.76 4.32
C TYR A 45 -2.21 -7.49 3.24
N VAL A 46 -2.46 -8.77 3.05
CA VAL A 46 -1.81 -9.57 2.01
C VAL A 46 -2.22 -9.07 0.63
N THR A 47 -3.51 -8.76 0.40
CA THR A 47 -3.95 -8.22 -0.90
C THR A 47 -3.37 -6.83 -1.17
N LEU A 48 -3.30 -5.94 -0.17
CA LEU A 48 -2.62 -4.65 -0.32
C LEU A 48 -1.13 -4.83 -0.68
N ALA A 49 -0.43 -5.73 0.01
CA ALA A 49 0.97 -6.01 -0.26
C ALA A 49 1.17 -6.56 -1.68
N VAL A 50 0.33 -7.49 -2.13
CA VAL A 50 0.39 -8.08 -3.48
C VAL A 50 0.09 -7.06 -4.58
N MET A 51 -0.63 -5.98 -4.30
CA MET A 51 -0.83 -4.90 -5.27
C MET A 51 0.42 -4.00 -5.40
N THR A 52 1.18 -3.80 -4.31
CA THR A 52 2.31 -2.86 -4.29
C THR A 52 3.66 -3.51 -4.57
N PHE A 53 3.87 -4.74 -4.10
CA PHE A 53 5.15 -5.45 -4.18
C PHE A 53 5.60 -5.79 -5.61
N PRO A 54 4.71 -6.16 -6.56
CA PRO A 54 5.11 -6.35 -7.96
C PRO A 54 5.43 -5.01 -8.62
N ALA A 55 4.64 -3.98 -8.34
CA ALA A 55 4.78 -2.66 -8.95
C ALA A 55 6.13 -2.00 -8.58
N ILE A 56 6.59 -2.14 -7.34
CA ILE A 56 7.88 -1.55 -6.91
C ILE A 56 9.09 -2.25 -7.54
N ILE A 57 8.99 -3.54 -7.87
CA ILE A 57 10.06 -4.29 -8.53
C ILE A 57 10.06 -4.03 -10.04
N ALA A 58 8.89 -3.84 -10.65
CA ALA A 58 8.72 -3.61 -12.08
C ALA A 58 8.84 -2.14 -12.53
N ALA A 59 8.76 -1.18 -11.61
CA ALA A 59 8.92 0.24 -11.91
C ALA A 59 10.33 0.65 -12.39
N PRO A 60 11.44 0.19 -11.76
CA PRO A 60 12.79 0.48 -12.27
C PRO A 60 13.13 -0.35 -13.53
N GLN A 61 14.01 0.17 -14.39
CA GLN A 61 14.55 -0.55 -15.56
C GLN A 61 15.28 -1.82 -15.14
N ILE A 62 15.83 -1.83 -13.92
CA ILE A 62 16.59 -2.94 -13.37
C ILE A 62 15.89 -3.45 -12.10
N PRO A 63 15.40 -4.71 -12.08
CA PRO A 63 14.63 -5.24 -10.95
C PRO A 63 15.43 -5.28 -9.64
N ILE A 64 16.76 -5.34 -9.73
CA ILE A 64 17.69 -5.31 -8.59
C ILE A 64 17.63 -3.96 -7.84
N ALA A 65 17.42 -2.85 -8.56
CA ALA A 65 17.29 -1.52 -7.95
C ALA A 65 16.01 -1.42 -7.10
N GLY A 66 14.91 -2.06 -7.54
CA GLY A 66 13.65 -2.09 -6.79
C GLY A 66 13.75 -2.85 -5.47
N ILE A 67 14.50 -3.96 -5.46
CA ILE A 67 14.75 -4.75 -4.24
C ILE A 67 15.60 -3.94 -3.25
N LEU A 68 16.65 -3.26 -3.72
CA LEU A 68 17.48 -2.39 -2.88
C LEU A 68 16.69 -1.22 -2.30
N ALA A 69 15.81 -0.61 -3.10
CA ALA A 69 14.93 0.46 -2.66
C ALA A 69 13.90 0.00 -1.63
N LEU A 70 13.39 -1.23 -1.76
CA LEU A 70 12.49 -1.84 -0.77
C LEU A 70 13.20 -2.07 0.57
N VAL A 71 14.42 -2.59 0.56
CA VAL A 71 15.22 -2.79 1.79
C VAL A 71 15.55 -1.44 2.45
N ALA A 72 15.99 -0.45 1.66
CA ALA A 72 16.25 0.89 2.16
C ALA A 72 14.98 1.56 2.73
N GLY A 73 13.83 1.37 2.08
CA GLY A 73 12.53 1.85 2.53
C GLY A 73 12.08 1.21 3.86
N ILE A 74 12.29 -0.10 4.04
CA ILE A 74 12.00 -0.80 5.29
C ILE A 74 12.88 -0.23 6.42
N ILE A 75 14.18 -0.07 6.19
CA ILE A 75 15.11 0.49 7.18
C ILE A 75 14.72 1.93 7.55
N ALA A 76 14.36 2.75 6.56
CA ALA A 76 13.89 4.12 6.78
C ALA A 76 12.57 4.18 7.55
N SER A 77 11.65 3.23 7.30
CA SER A 77 10.37 3.14 8.01
C SER A 77 10.54 2.86 9.50
N TRP A 78 11.55 2.09 9.90
CA TRP A 78 11.87 1.82 11.30
C TRP A 78 12.34 3.05 12.07
N LYS A 79 12.87 4.07 11.39
CA LYS A 79 13.18 5.37 11.99
C LYS A 79 11.96 6.28 12.18
N GLY A 80 10.75 5.84 11.83
CA GLY A 80 9.52 6.61 12.02
C GLY A 80 9.39 7.81 11.08
N MET A 81 10.00 7.75 9.90
CA MET A 81 9.89 8.82 8.89
C MET A 81 8.45 8.96 8.36
N ASN A 82 8.08 10.19 8.00
CA ASN A 82 6.80 10.48 7.35
C ASN A 82 6.67 9.73 6.01
N MET A 83 5.45 9.37 5.61
CA MET A 83 5.14 8.66 4.35
C MET A 83 5.80 9.32 3.13
N LEU A 84 5.76 10.66 3.05
CA LEU A 84 6.39 11.43 1.99
C LEU A 84 7.92 11.35 2.02
N GLY A 85 8.52 11.33 3.22
CA GLY A 85 9.97 11.20 3.37
C GLY A 85 10.47 9.83 2.95
N ILE A 86 9.73 8.76 3.25
CA ILE A 86 10.05 7.39 2.83
C ILE A 86 9.96 7.28 1.31
N ALA A 87 8.92 7.85 0.70
CA ALA A 87 8.75 7.85 -0.75
C ALA A 87 9.91 8.58 -1.45
N ALA A 88 10.27 9.79 -0.98
CA ALA A 88 11.39 10.55 -1.53
C ALA A 88 12.74 9.81 -1.41
N LEU A 89 12.99 9.16 -0.25
CA LEU A 89 14.20 8.37 -0.04
C LEU A 89 14.25 7.16 -0.97
N CYS A 90 13.13 6.44 -1.11
CA CYS A 90 13.02 5.30 -2.03
C CYS A 90 13.31 5.72 -3.48
N CYS A 91 12.72 6.83 -3.95
CA CYS A 91 13.00 7.38 -5.28
C CYS A 91 14.47 7.79 -5.44
N ALA A 92 15.07 8.45 -4.43
CA ALA A 92 16.48 8.84 -4.48
C ALA A 92 17.41 7.61 -4.55
N VAL A 93 17.10 6.55 -3.81
CA VAL A 93 17.87 5.30 -3.85
C VAL A 93 17.75 4.62 -5.22
N VAL A 94 16.54 4.52 -5.79
CA VAL A 94 16.37 3.98 -7.16
C VAL A 94 17.15 4.81 -8.17
N PHE A 95 17.05 6.14 -8.10
CA PHE A 95 17.75 7.05 -9.00
C PHE A 95 19.27 6.91 -8.91
N VAL A 96 19.83 6.84 -7.70
CA VAL A 96 21.28 6.63 -7.50
C VAL A 96 21.70 5.23 -7.99
N CYS A 97 20.93 4.18 -7.69
CA CYS A 97 21.22 2.84 -8.16
C CYS A 97 21.17 2.73 -9.69
N GLU A 98 20.16 3.30 -10.35
CA GLU A 98 20.06 3.33 -11.81
C GLU A 98 21.08 4.26 -12.46
N ALA A 99 21.52 5.33 -11.79
CA ALA A 99 22.58 6.19 -12.31
C ALA A 99 23.97 5.55 -12.18
N VAL A 100 24.22 4.73 -11.16
CA VAL A 100 25.52 4.08 -10.91
C VAL A 100 25.72 2.79 -11.71
N MET A 101 24.66 2.00 -11.94
CA MET A 101 24.77 0.75 -12.71
C MET A 101 25.27 0.90 -14.17
N PRO A 102 24.89 1.92 -14.96
CA PRO A 102 25.43 2.13 -16.30
C PRO A 102 26.88 2.63 -16.32
N TYR A 103 27.46 3.04 -15.19
CA TYR A 103 28.91 3.30 -15.09
C TYR A 103 29.73 2.02 -14.83
N LEU A 104 29.09 0.88 -14.58
CA LEU A 104 29.74 -0.42 -14.33
C LEU A 104 29.55 -1.42 -15.50
N ALA A 105 28.93 -0.99 -16.60
CA ALA A 105 28.81 -1.72 -17.87
C ALA A 105 29.68 -1.06 -18.95
#